data_AF-A0A5C7HG39-F1
#
_entry.id   AF-A0A5C7HG39-F1
#
_cell.length_a   1.000
_cell.length_b   1.000
_cell.length_c   1.000
_cell.angle_alpha   90.00
_cell.angle_beta   90.00
_cell.angle_gamma   90.00
#
_symmetry.space_group_name_H-M   'P 1'
#
loop_
_entity.id
_entity.type
_entity.pdbx_description
1 polymer ?
#
loop_
_entity_poly.entity_id
_entity_poly.type
_entity_poly.pdbx_seq_one_letter_code
_entity_poly.pdbx_strand_id
1 'polypeptide(L)'
;MPRWKEWSPSAVTGEGFPLLQKLHIWKCENLSRIPNCFPRLEELDISECSKLEPVHIRSCNHLEEFTLNFSGMLKILEIHDCKDLRIINISRDLHQHLNFLQELKISECHNMESFSGRGLPAPNLKTFSVSNCNKLKSMPEQMHTLLSSLQTLKISSCPKLVSFPDGGLPLSLQTLTIQNCVNLTPQNEWGMRNMASLSCLTIECAYADVTSFPEDGLLPVSLTSLQIGEFPVLEILNLSGLQHLTLLTNLQINCDRLQSFSDGRLPSTLSSLRISGCSSLTDLCQKDQGLKMNIMNFPTTPLLVRN
;
A
#
# COMPACT_ATOMS: atom_id res chain seq x y z
N MET A 1 9.54 -13.04 -36.87
CA MET A 1 8.13 -13.19 -37.33
C MET A 1 7.46 -11.81 -37.31
N PRO A 2 7.21 -11.12 -38.45
CA PRO A 2 7.17 -9.65 -38.42
C PRO A 2 5.78 -8.96 -38.42
N ARG A 3 4.69 -9.57 -37.91
CA ARG A 3 3.36 -8.90 -37.94
C ARG A 3 2.42 -9.14 -36.74
N TRP A 4 2.83 -9.84 -35.68
CA TRP A 4 1.95 -10.05 -34.53
C TRP A 4 1.84 -8.77 -33.70
N LYS A 5 0.67 -8.12 -33.76
CA LYS A 5 0.33 -6.94 -32.98
C LYS A 5 -0.44 -7.30 -31.72
N GLU A 6 -1.48 -8.09 -31.86
CA GLU A 6 -2.31 -8.53 -30.74
C GLU A 6 -2.24 -10.04 -30.64
N TRP A 7 -2.01 -10.53 -29.43
CA TRP A 7 -2.20 -11.93 -29.10
C TRP A 7 -3.45 -12.07 -28.25
N SER A 8 -4.55 -12.43 -28.90
CA SER A 8 -5.84 -12.70 -28.27
C SER A 8 -6.21 -14.17 -28.41
N PRO A 9 -6.72 -14.82 -27.35
CA PRO A 9 -7.28 -16.15 -27.48
C PRO A 9 -8.60 -16.07 -28.26
N SER A 10 -8.82 -17.03 -29.16
CA SER A 10 -10.05 -17.12 -29.96
C SER A 10 -11.29 -17.19 -29.04
N ALA A 11 -12.25 -16.32 -29.34
CA ALA A 11 -13.47 -16.11 -28.57
C ALA A 11 -14.42 -17.31 -28.67
N VAL A 12 -14.29 -18.28 -27.77
CA VAL A 12 -15.38 -19.23 -27.46
C VAL A 12 -15.47 -19.53 -25.96
N THR A 13 -14.37 -19.51 -25.21
CA THR A 13 -14.39 -19.85 -23.77
C THR A 13 -13.77 -18.82 -22.83
N GLY A 14 -13.19 -17.72 -23.33
CA GLY A 14 -12.53 -16.70 -22.49
C GLY A 14 -11.23 -17.16 -21.82
N GLU A 15 -10.96 -18.46 -21.76
CA GLU A 15 -9.72 -19.04 -21.26
C GLU A 15 -8.72 -19.23 -22.41
N GLY A 16 -7.83 -18.27 -22.57
CA GLY A 16 -6.67 -18.44 -23.44
C GLY A 16 -5.71 -19.47 -22.84
N PHE A 17 -5.29 -20.43 -23.65
CA PHE A 17 -4.16 -21.32 -23.35
C PHE A 17 -4.27 -22.07 -22.00
N PRO A 18 -5.25 -22.97 -21.85
CA PRO A 18 -5.54 -23.65 -20.58
C PRO A 18 -4.42 -24.56 -20.05
N LEU A 19 -3.44 -24.89 -20.90
CA LEU A 19 -2.31 -25.78 -20.60
C LEU A 19 -0.96 -25.07 -20.62
N LEU A 20 -0.91 -23.75 -20.88
CA LEU A 20 0.35 -23.03 -21.02
C LEU A 20 0.97 -22.77 -19.64
N GLN A 21 2.06 -23.46 -19.36
CA GLN A 21 2.82 -23.33 -18.12
C GLN A 21 3.96 -22.34 -18.20
N LYS A 22 4.60 -22.24 -19.37
CA LYS A 22 5.75 -21.36 -19.58
C LYS A 22 5.49 -20.49 -20.79
N LEU A 23 5.57 -19.19 -20.60
CA LEU A 23 5.41 -18.21 -21.67
C LEU A 23 6.67 -17.36 -21.76
N HIS A 24 7.47 -17.61 -22.79
CA HIS A 24 8.64 -16.79 -23.10
C HIS A 24 8.36 -15.98 -24.36
N ILE A 25 8.38 -14.65 -24.23
CA ILE A 25 8.18 -13.70 -25.33
C ILE A 25 9.46 -12.89 -25.47
N TRP A 26 10.21 -13.14 -26.54
CA TRP A 26 11.48 -12.46 -26.81
C TRP A 26 11.45 -11.73 -28.16
N LYS A 27 11.98 -10.50 -28.20
CA LYS A 27 12.18 -9.70 -29.44
C LYS A 27 10.91 -9.49 -30.25
N CYS A 28 9.77 -9.29 -29.59
CA CYS A 28 8.48 -9.07 -30.22
C CYS A 28 8.11 -7.57 -30.24
N GLU A 29 8.79 -6.78 -31.09
CA GLU A 29 8.69 -5.31 -31.14
C GLU A 29 7.31 -4.77 -31.54
N ASN A 30 6.47 -5.58 -32.17
CA ASN A 30 5.13 -5.17 -32.59
C ASN A 30 4.02 -5.66 -31.65
N LEU A 31 4.33 -6.57 -30.73
CA LEU A 31 3.35 -7.14 -29.82
C LEU A 31 2.93 -6.07 -28.80
N SER A 32 1.69 -5.59 -28.92
CA SER A 32 1.10 -4.64 -28.00
C SER A 32 0.28 -5.30 -26.92
N ARG A 33 -0.28 -6.49 -27.15
CA ARG A 33 -1.18 -7.15 -26.20
C ARG A 33 -0.91 -8.63 -26.10
N ILE A 34 -0.96 -9.16 -24.87
CA ILE A 34 -0.98 -10.58 -24.56
C ILE A 34 -2.32 -10.96 -23.92
N PRO A 35 -2.72 -12.25 -23.96
CA PRO A 35 -3.88 -12.72 -23.21
C PRO A 35 -3.75 -12.34 -21.74
N ASN A 36 -4.88 -12.08 -21.09
CA ASN A 36 -4.93 -11.68 -19.67
C ASN A 36 -5.23 -12.84 -18.71
N CYS A 37 -5.51 -14.03 -19.26
CA CYS A 37 -5.84 -15.22 -18.51
C CYS A 37 -4.91 -16.34 -18.97
N PHE A 38 -4.11 -16.87 -18.04
CA PHE A 38 -3.24 -18.02 -18.26
C PHE A 38 -3.36 -18.98 -17.07
N PRO A 39 -4.38 -19.87 -17.08
CA PRO A 39 -4.80 -20.56 -15.86
C PRO A 39 -3.74 -21.50 -15.27
N ARG A 40 -2.74 -21.93 -16.05
CA ARG A 40 -1.65 -22.82 -15.63
C ARG A 40 -0.25 -22.20 -15.70
N LEU A 41 -0.12 -20.88 -15.89
CA LEU A 41 1.17 -20.25 -16.15
C LEU A 41 2.06 -20.15 -14.92
N GLU A 42 3.09 -20.97 -14.86
CA GLU A 42 4.11 -21.02 -13.80
C GLU A 42 5.26 -20.02 -14.06
N GLU A 43 5.58 -19.77 -15.33
CA GLU A 43 6.74 -18.96 -15.74
C GLU A 43 6.36 -17.98 -16.85
N LEU A 44 6.63 -16.68 -16.64
CA LEU A 44 6.46 -15.63 -17.63
C LEU A 44 7.78 -14.87 -17.81
N ASP A 45 8.43 -15.06 -18.96
CA ASP A 45 9.58 -14.28 -19.39
C ASP A 45 9.17 -13.38 -20.56
N ILE A 46 9.32 -12.07 -20.38
CA ILE A 46 9.08 -11.09 -21.43
C ILE A 46 10.32 -10.21 -21.56
N SER A 47 10.92 -10.24 -22.75
CA SER A 47 12.20 -9.62 -23.04
C SER A 47 12.18 -8.94 -24.43
N GLU A 48 12.81 -7.77 -24.51
CA GLU A 48 12.95 -7.01 -25.77
C GLU A 48 11.61 -6.75 -26.53
N CYS A 49 10.53 -6.43 -25.79
CA CYS A 49 9.21 -6.09 -26.34
C CYS A 49 8.85 -4.62 -26.06
N SER A 50 9.09 -3.71 -27.01
CA SER A 50 9.04 -2.26 -26.79
C SER A 50 7.65 -1.62 -26.80
N LYS A 51 6.66 -2.27 -27.43
CA LYS A 51 5.29 -1.76 -27.58
C LYS A 51 4.26 -2.43 -26.67
N LEU A 52 4.68 -3.31 -25.77
CA LEU A 52 3.77 -4.09 -24.94
C LEU A 52 3.04 -3.18 -23.94
N GLU A 53 1.71 -3.25 -23.96
CA GLU A 53 0.80 -2.61 -23.00
C GLU A 53 0.92 -3.28 -21.62
N PRO A 54 0.33 -2.70 -20.56
CA PRO A 54 0.32 -3.29 -19.22
C PRO A 54 -0.07 -4.77 -19.23
N VAL A 55 0.74 -5.59 -18.56
CA VAL A 55 0.47 -7.03 -18.43
C VAL A 55 -0.47 -7.25 -17.26
N HIS A 56 -1.60 -7.88 -17.55
CA HIS A 56 -2.61 -8.23 -16.56
C HIS A 56 -2.68 -9.75 -16.46
N ILE A 57 -2.42 -10.29 -15.28
CA ILE A 57 -2.56 -11.71 -14.96
C ILE A 57 -3.82 -11.83 -14.11
N ARG A 58 -4.90 -12.35 -14.69
CA ARG A 58 -6.21 -12.44 -14.04
C ARG A 58 -6.66 -13.88 -13.90
N SER A 59 -7.27 -14.20 -12.75
CA SER A 59 -7.98 -15.45 -12.50
C SER A 59 -7.16 -16.72 -12.81
N CYS A 60 -5.85 -16.68 -12.54
CA CYS A 60 -4.94 -17.81 -12.73
C CYS A 60 -5.05 -18.75 -11.52
N ASN A 61 -6.13 -19.55 -11.52
CA ASN A 61 -6.55 -20.36 -10.37
C ASN A 61 -5.83 -21.71 -10.23
N HIS A 62 -4.76 -21.97 -10.95
CA HIS A 62 -3.84 -23.11 -10.66
C HIS A 62 -2.40 -22.65 -10.46
N LEU A 63 -2.17 -21.34 -10.46
CA LEU A 63 -0.86 -20.76 -10.31
C LEU A 63 -0.50 -20.72 -8.83
N GLU A 64 0.23 -21.71 -8.32
CA GLU A 64 0.66 -21.72 -6.92
C GLU A 64 1.86 -20.80 -6.66
N GLU A 65 2.82 -20.78 -7.59
CA GLU A 65 4.03 -19.96 -7.51
C GLU A 65 4.26 -19.21 -8.81
N PHE A 66 4.42 -17.89 -8.73
CA PHE A 66 4.68 -17.04 -9.90
C PHE A 66 6.07 -16.44 -9.85
N THR A 67 6.89 -16.68 -10.87
CA THR A 67 8.25 -16.11 -10.93
C THR A 67 8.27 -14.78 -11.70
N LEU A 68 8.61 -13.69 -11.01
CA LEU A 68 8.95 -12.40 -11.61
C LEU A 68 10.34 -12.48 -12.24
N ASN A 69 10.38 -12.80 -13.52
CA ASN A 69 11.59 -12.81 -14.34
C ASN A 69 11.33 -12.01 -15.63
N PHE A 70 11.39 -10.68 -15.53
CA PHE A 70 11.26 -9.80 -16.69
C PHE A 70 12.56 -9.09 -16.95
N SER A 71 13.16 -9.35 -18.12
CA SER A 71 14.32 -8.60 -18.61
C SER A 71 13.95 -7.49 -19.61
N GLY A 72 12.66 -7.33 -19.91
CA GLY A 72 12.11 -6.38 -20.89
C GLY A 72 11.53 -5.07 -20.33
N MET A 73 11.04 -4.21 -21.25
CA MET A 73 10.48 -2.86 -21.01
C MET A 73 9.13 -2.84 -20.25
N LEU A 74 8.80 -3.88 -19.48
CA LEU A 74 7.51 -3.99 -18.79
C LEU A 74 7.39 -2.90 -17.73
N LYS A 75 6.47 -1.95 -17.93
CA LYS A 75 6.26 -0.81 -17.02
C LYS A 75 5.21 -1.07 -15.95
N ILE A 76 4.18 -1.85 -16.26
CA ILE A 76 3.04 -2.05 -15.38
C ILE A 76 2.71 -3.53 -15.36
N LEU A 77 2.66 -4.11 -14.15
CA LEU A 77 2.22 -5.48 -13.90
C LEU A 77 1.05 -5.47 -12.90
N GLU A 78 -0.07 -6.06 -13.30
CA GLU A 78 -1.23 -6.26 -12.45
C GLU A 78 -1.52 -7.76 -12.30
N ILE A 79 -1.57 -8.25 -11.07
CA ILE A 79 -1.97 -9.61 -10.71
C ILE A 79 -3.29 -9.49 -9.95
N HIS A 80 -4.35 -10.12 -10.46
CA HIS A 80 -5.69 -9.99 -9.91
C HIS A 80 -6.41 -11.34 -9.81
N ASP A 81 -7.08 -11.60 -8.70
CA ASP A 81 -7.96 -12.77 -8.50
C ASP A 81 -7.25 -14.13 -8.76
N CYS A 82 -5.94 -14.23 -8.49
CA CYS A 82 -5.22 -15.50 -8.62
C CYS A 82 -5.38 -16.28 -7.31
N LYS A 83 -6.43 -17.11 -7.23
CA LYS A 83 -6.86 -17.71 -5.96
C LYS A 83 -5.88 -18.71 -5.39
N ASP A 84 -5.16 -19.44 -6.23
CA ASP A 84 -4.20 -20.45 -5.80
C ASP A 84 -2.78 -19.88 -5.61
N LEU A 85 -2.55 -18.61 -5.95
CA LEU A 85 -1.24 -17.96 -5.81
C LEU A 85 -0.85 -17.87 -4.35
N ARG A 86 0.24 -18.54 -3.99
CA ARG A 86 0.82 -18.55 -2.65
C ARG A 86 2.10 -17.74 -2.60
N ILE A 87 2.93 -17.81 -3.62
CA ILE A 87 4.26 -17.20 -3.60
C ILE A 87 4.52 -16.44 -4.88
N ILE A 88 5.02 -15.22 -4.76
CA ILE A 88 5.67 -14.52 -5.87
C ILE A 88 7.18 -14.70 -5.70
N ASN A 89 7.76 -15.54 -6.55
CA ASN A 89 9.18 -15.79 -6.63
C ASN A 89 9.86 -14.63 -7.35
N ILE A 90 10.93 -14.09 -6.77
CA ILE A 90 11.75 -13.07 -7.43
C ILE A 90 13.02 -13.76 -7.90
N SER A 91 13.32 -13.66 -9.20
CA SER A 91 14.49 -14.31 -9.81
C SER A 91 15.76 -14.00 -9.00
N ARG A 92 16.58 -15.03 -8.75
CA ARG A 92 17.83 -14.92 -7.99
C ARG A 92 18.95 -14.27 -8.79
N ASP A 93 18.74 -14.09 -10.10
CA ASP A 93 19.72 -13.49 -10.98
C ASP A 93 19.73 -11.97 -10.78
N LEU A 94 20.71 -11.48 -10.03
CA LEU A 94 21.01 -10.06 -9.80
C LEU A 94 21.22 -9.24 -11.10
N HIS A 95 21.32 -9.91 -12.26
CA HIS A 95 21.41 -9.25 -13.56
C HIS A 95 20.03 -8.91 -14.17
N GLN A 96 18.95 -9.48 -13.64
CA GLN A 96 17.57 -9.24 -14.07
C GLN A 96 16.88 -8.30 -13.08
N HIS A 97 17.36 -7.06 -13.02
CA HIS A 97 16.60 -6.01 -12.34
C HIS A 97 15.34 -5.70 -13.15
N LEU A 98 14.22 -5.52 -12.45
CA LEU A 98 12.94 -5.05 -12.99
C LEU A 98 13.04 -3.54 -13.31
N ASN A 99 14.07 -3.16 -14.08
CA ASN A 99 14.52 -1.78 -14.31
C ASN A 99 13.45 -0.91 -14.97
N PHE A 100 12.52 -1.52 -15.69
CA PHE A 100 11.47 -0.78 -16.39
C PHE A 100 10.16 -0.76 -15.64
N LEU A 101 10.00 -1.60 -14.61
CA LEU A 101 8.76 -1.70 -13.85
C LEU A 101 8.56 -0.42 -13.04
N GLN A 102 7.47 0.27 -13.32
CA GLN A 102 7.06 1.52 -12.69
C GLN A 102 5.86 1.30 -11.77
N GLU A 103 5.04 0.27 -12.03
CA GLU A 103 3.85 -0.02 -11.25
C GLU A 103 3.64 -1.53 -11.08
N LEU A 104 3.44 -1.95 -9.83
CA LEU A 104 3.08 -3.30 -9.44
C LEU A 104 1.80 -3.28 -8.62
N LYS A 105 0.78 -4.01 -9.08
CA LYS A 105 -0.51 -4.15 -8.41
C LYS A 105 -0.82 -5.63 -8.18
N ILE A 106 -1.12 -5.99 -6.95
CA ILE A 106 -1.55 -7.35 -6.58
C ILE A 106 -2.87 -7.21 -5.83
N SER A 107 -3.93 -7.88 -6.28
CA SER A 107 -5.26 -7.74 -5.71
C SER A 107 -6.04 -9.06 -5.73
N GLU A 108 -6.90 -9.29 -4.74
CA GLU A 108 -7.78 -10.48 -4.66
C GLU A 108 -7.02 -11.83 -4.70
N CYS A 109 -5.72 -11.84 -4.36
CA CYS A 109 -4.89 -13.04 -4.30
C CYS A 109 -4.94 -13.61 -2.87
N HIS A 110 -6.09 -14.17 -2.52
CA HIS A 110 -6.47 -14.51 -1.14
C HIS A 110 -5.52 -15.51 -0.45
N ASN A 111 -4.88 -16.40 -1.21
CA ASN A 111 -3.94 -17.39 -0.69
C ASN A 111 -2.48 -16.94 -0.67
N MET A 112 -2.18 -15.73 -1.16
CA MET A 112 -0.80 -15.25 -1.26
C MET A 112 -0.20 -15.12 0.15
N GLU A 113 0.91 -15.81 0.40
CA GLU A 113 1.58 -15.87 1.68
C GLU A 113 2.79 -14.93 1.76
N SER A 114 3.60 -14.86 0.69
CA SER A 114 4.87 -14.12 0.73
C SER A 114 5.45 -13.82 -0.65
N PHE A 115 6.38 -12.89 -0.67
CA PHE A 115 7.38 -12.77 -1.74
C PHE A 115 8.59 -13.62 -1.37
N SER A 116 9.09 -14.45 -2.27
CA SER A 116 10.33 -15.21 -2.06
C SER A 116 11.50 -14.59 -2.81
N GLY A 117 12.72 -14.78 -2.31
CA GLY A 117 13.94 -14.18 -2.84
C GLY A 117 14.53 -13.12 -1.91
N ARG A 118 15.67 -12.53 -2.28
CA ARG A 118 16.40 -11.52 -1.47
C ARG A 118 15.82 -10.10 -1.62
N GLY A 119 14.52 -9.99 -1.86
CA GLY A 119 13.82 -8.72 -2.12
C GLY A 119 13.40 -8.51 -3.56
N LEU A 120 12.80 -7.35 -3.86
CA LEU A 120 12.25 -6.96 -5.16
C LEU A 120 13.15 -5.92 -5.85
N PRO A 121 14.06 -6.32 -6.77
CA PRO A 121 15.02 -5.41 -7.40
C PRO A 121 14.35 -4.61 -8.53
N ALA A 122 13.47 -3.68 -8.15
CA ALA A 122 12.72 -2.80 -9.04
C ALA A 122 13.07 -1.32 -8.76
N PRO A 123 14.27 -0.85 -9.18
CA PRO A 123 14.78 0.46 -8.78
C PRO A 123 13.98 1.65 -9.34
N ASN A 124 13.20 1.44 -10.40
CA ASN A 124 12.35 2.46 -11.01
C ASN A 124 10.85 2.31 -10.67
N LEU A 125 10.51 1.40 -9.74
CA LEU A 125 9.14 1.21 -9.29
C LEU A 125 8.68 2.47 -8.56
N LYS A 126 7.59 3.08 -9.04
CA LYS A 126 7.00 4.30 -8.46
C LYS A 126 5.78 4.00 -7.60
N THR A 127 4.99 3.01 -8.01
CA THR A 127 3.74 2.63 -7.35
C THR A 127 3.73 1.15 -7.05
N PHE A 128 3.48 0.80 -5.79
CA PHE A 128 3.27 -0.58 -5.36
C PHE A 128 1.98 -0.67 -4.56
N SER A 129 1.05 -1.51 -5.01
CA SER A 129 -0.23 -1.73 -4.35
C SER A 129 -0.47 -3.21 -4.10
N VAL A 130 -0.87 -3.56 -2.88
CA VAL A 130 -1.30 -4.91 -2.49
C VAL A 130 -2.65 -4.84 -1.77
N SER A 131 -3.67 -5.54 -2.26
CA SER A 131 -5.01 -5.52 -1.67
C SER A 131 -5.66 -6.89 -1.57
N ASN A 132 -6.46 -7.13 -0.52
CA ASN A 132 -7.25 -8.36 -0.35
C ASN A 132 -6.40 -9.64 -0.46
N CYS A 133 -5.19 -9.62 0.12
CA CYS A 133 -4.27 -10.75 0.19
C CYS A 133 -4.27 -11.36 1.60
N ASN A 134 -5.30 -12.15 1.90
CA ASN A 134 -5.66 -12.54 3.26
C ASN A 134 -4.63 -13.39 4.01
N LYS A 135 -3.74 -14.07 3.28
CA LYS A 135 -2.69 -14.90 3.87
C LYS A 135 -1.31 -14.22 3.89
N LEU A 136 -1.18 -12.99 3.40
CA LEU A 136 0.11 -12.33 3.22
C LEU A 136 0.74 -12.05 4.58
N LYS A 137 1.93 -12.59 4.81
CA LYS A 137 2.66 -12.48 6.09
C LYS A 137 3.73 -11.39 6.08
N SER A 138 4.35 -11.14 4.92
CA SER A 138 5.47 -10.21 4.77
C SER A 138 5.53 -9.56 3.39
N MET A 139 6.06 -8.35 3.35
CA MET A 139 6.42 -7.62 2.12
C MET A 139 7.81 -8.07 1.60
N PRO A 140 8.21 -7.74 0.35
CA PRO A 140 9.52 -8.15 -0.19
C PRO A 140 10.68 -7.64 0.68
N GLU A 141 11.70 -8.45 0.95
CA GLU A 141 12.87 -7.99 1.71
C GLU A 141 13.57 -6.78 1.06
N GLN A 142 14.35 -6.02 1.84
CA GLN A 142 15.22 -4.95 1.33
C GLN A 142 14.50 -3.84 0.54
N MET A 143 13.22 -3.56 0.83
CA MET A 143 12.47 -2.48 0.15
C MET A 143 13.18 -1.13 0.23
N HIS A 144 13.80 -0.85 1.38
CA HIS A 144 14.50 0.41 1.65
C HIS A 144 15.69 0.67 0.72
N THR A 145 16.33 -0.38 0.17
CA THR A 145 17.45 -0.26 -0.78
C THR A 145 17.05 -0.55 -2.22
N LEU A 146 16.21 -1.56 -2.47
CA LEU A 146 15.89 -2.04 -3.81
C LEU A 146 14.79 -1.24 -4.52
N LEU A 147 13.95 -0.54 -3.75
CA LEU A 147 12.83 0.26 -4.27
C LEU A 147 13.10 1.76 -4.13
N SER A 148 14.28 2.20 -4.57
CA SER A 148 14.80 3.57 -4.37
C SER A 148 13.99 4.68 -5.04
N SER A 149 13.08 4.36 -5.96
CA SER A 149 12.19 5.31 -6.64
C SER A 149 10.73 5.21 -6.20
N LEU A 150 10.42 4.39 -5.19
CA LEU A 150 9.04 4.14 -4.77
C LEU A 150 8.46 5.40 -4.15
N GLN A 151 7.39 5.92 -4.74
CA GLN A 151 6.71 7.14 -4.31
C GLN A 151 5.38 6.84 -3.63
N THR A 152 4.68 5.77 -4.05
CA THR A 152 3.37 5.40 -3.53
C THR A 152 3.35 3.94 -3.12
N LEU A 153 3.01 3.68 -1.86
CA LEU A 153 2.75 2.35 -1.32
C LEU A 153 1.32 2.29 -0.79
N LYS A 154 0.54 1.34 -1.29
CA LYS A 154 -0.85 1.10 -0.84
C LYS A 154 -1.00 -0.34 -0.39
N ILE A 155 -1.47 -0.55 0.83
CA ILE A 155 -1.73 -1.87 1.39
C ILE A 155 -3.14 -1.86 1.96
N SER A 156 -4.02 -2.73 1.47
CA SER A 156 -5.38 -2.83 1.99
C SER A 156 -5.82 -4.26 2.25
N SER A 157 -6.57 -4.48 3.32
CA SER A 157 -7.19 -5.77 3.63
C SER A 157 -6.19 -6.94 3.63
N CYS A 158 -5.05 -6.75 4.28
CA CYS A 158 -4.00 -7.78 4.46
C CYS A 158 -3.87 -8.13 5.94
N PRO A 159 -4.82 -8.88 6.54
CA PRO A 159 -4.92 -9.06 7.98
C PRO A 159 -3.77 -9.84 8.61
N LYS A 160 -3.02 -10.65 7.85
CA LYS A 160 -1.88 -11.43 8.37
C LYS A 160 -0.53 -10.73 8.27
N LEU A 161 -0.48 -9.53 7.67
CA LEU A 161 0.74 -8.76 7.57
C LEU A 161 1.03 -8.11 8.93
N VAL A 162 2.17 -8.46 9.53
CA VAL A 162 2.50 -8.04 10.91
C VAL A 162 3.50 -6.89 10.95
N SER A 163 4.47 -6.89 10.04
CA SER A 163 5.52 -5.87 9.99
C SER A 163 6.07 -5.69 8.58
N PHE A 164 6.79 -4.58 8.38
CA PHE A 164 7.67 -4.41 7.23
C PHE A 164 9.00 -5.14 7.47
N PRO A 165 9.70 -5.58 6.42
CA PRO A 165 11.00 -6.23 6.56
C PRO A 165 12.08 -5.27 7.08
N ASP A 166 13.19 -5.85 7.56
CA ASP A 166 14.32 -5.13 8.14
C ASP A 166 14.78 -3.95 7.27
N GLY A 167 15.06 -2.83 7.94
CA GLY A 167 15.41 -1.55 7.32
C GLY A 167 14.22 -0.69 6.87
N GLY A 168 12.99 -1.22 6.94
CA GLY A 168 11.75 -0.45 6.82
C GLY A 168 11.40 0.00 5.40
N LEU A 169 10.71 1.13 5.31
CA LEU A 169 10.20 1.71 4.07
C LEU A 169 11.27 2.53 3.32
N PRO A 170 11.18 2.64 1.98
CA PRO A 170 12.12 3.45 1.20
C PRO A 170 11.97 4.96 1.46
N LEU A 171 13.10 5.67 1.55
CA LEU A 171 13.15 7.12 1.84
C LEU A 171 12.56 8.01 0.73
N SER A 172 12.34 7.45 -0.46
CA SER A 172 11.69 8.11 -1.60
C SER A 172 10.16 8.18 -1.46
N LEU A 173 9.59 7.48 -0.48
CA LEU A 173 8.14 7.33 -0.34
C LEU A 173 7.48 8.66 -0.02
N GLN A 174 6.46 9.02 -0.80
CA GLN A 174 5.69 10.26 -0.69
C GLN A 174 4.30 10.01 -0.12
N THR A 175 3.69 8.89 -0.50
CA THR A 175 2.35 8.48 -0.08
C THR A 175 2.36 7.07 0.48
N LEU A 176 1.88 6.92 1.70
CA LEU A 176 1.63 5.64 2.34
C LEU A 176 0.15 5.52 2.70
N THR A 177 -0.52 4.49 2.19
CA THR A 177 -1.90 4.15 2.54
C THR A 177 -1.94 2.75 3.09
N ILE A 178 -2.40 2.60 4.32
CA ILE A 178 -2.63 1.31 4.98
C ILE A 178 -4.09 1.27 5.44
N GLN A 179 -4.85 0.29 4.96
CA GLN A 179 -6.27 0.13 5.27
C GLN A 179 -6.58 -1.31 5.68
N ASN A 180 -7.43 -1.55 6.68
CA ASN A 180 -7.90 -2.89 7.06
C ASN A 180 -6.76 -3.93 7.28
N CYS A 181 -5.60 -3.49 7.78
CA CYS A 181 -4.45 -4.36 8.10
C CYS A 181 -4.30 -4.50 9.62
N VAL A 182 -5.13 -5.36 10.22
CA VAL A 182 -5.36 -5.41 11.67
C VAL A 182 -4.13 -5.77 12.52
N ASN A 183 -3.18 -6.51 11.95
CA ASN A 183 -1.97 -6.94 12.66
C ASN A 183 -0.73 -6.08 12.34
N LEU A 184 -0.83 -5.12 11.41
CA LEU A 184 0.31 -4.32 10.95
C LEU A 184 0.59 -3.14 11.88
N THR A 185 1.04 -3.37 13.11
CA THR A 185 1.17 -2.31 14.10
C THR A 185 2.25 -1.26 13.73
N PRO A 186 1.96 0.05 13.83
CA PRO A 186 2.96 1.10 13.68
C PRO A 186 3.92 1.04 14.86
N GLN A 187 5.15 0.60 14.58
CA GLN A 187 6.23 0.58 15.55
C GLN A 187 7.38 1.46 15.06
N ASN A 188 8.30 1.79 15.96
CA ASN A 188 9.54 2.53 15.65
C ASN A 188 10.35 1.91 14.49
N GLU A 189 10.13 0.63 14.19
CA GLU A 189 10.78 -0.13 13.12
C GLU A 189 10.37 0.26 11.69
N TRP A 190 9.27 1.00 11.48
CA TRP A 190 8.91 1.46 10.13
C TRP A 190 9.91 2.47 9.54
N GLY A 191 10.81 3.01 10.38
CA GLY A 191 11.85 3.96 9.95
C GLY A 191 11.30 5.32 9.53
N MET A 192 10.03 5.62 9.87
CA MET A 192 9.35 6.79 9.32
C MET A 192 9.95 8.12 9.75
N ARG A 193 10.55 8.19 10.95
CA ARG A 193 11.12 9.43 11.50
C ARG A 193 12.10 10.15 10.55
N ASN A 194 12.82 9.39 9.72
CA ASN A 194 13.84 9.93 8.82
C ASN A 194 13.35 10.10 7.37
N MET A 195 12.06 9.82 7.09
CA MET A 195 11.51 9.97 5.75
C MET A 195 11.23 11.44 5.45
N ALA A 196 12.16 12.11 4.78
CA ALA A 196 12.01 13.51 4.37
C ALA A 196 10.99 13.73 3.23
N SER A 197 10.62 12.67 2.51
CA SER A 197 9.75 12.76 1.33
C SER A 197 8.28 12.45 1.64
N LEU A 198 7.97 11.84 2.79
CA LEU A 198 6.61 11.37 3.08
C LEU A 198 5.71 12.57 3.41
N SER A 199 4.77 12.87 2.52
CA SER A 199 3.86 14.02 2.64
C SER A 199 2.43 13.61 2.97
N CYS A 200 2.00 12.42 2.51
CA CYS A 200 0.65 11.92 2.70
C CYS A 200 0.66 10.57 3.41
N LEU A 201 0.00 10.50 4.57
CA LEU A 201 -0.17 9.27 5.33
C LEU A 201 -1.64 9.01 5.62
N THR A 202 -2.13 7.84 5.21
CA THR A 202 -3.46 7.34 5.54
C THR A 202 -3.31 6.02 6.27
N ILE A 203 -3.81 5.97 7.51
CA ILE A 203 -3.86 4.76 8.33
C ILE A 203 -5.31 4.57 8.77
N GLU A 204 -6.00 3.62 8.15
CA GLU A 204 -7.35 3.20 8.49
C GLU A 204 -7.33 1.73 8.92
N CYS A 205 -6.86 1.45 10.13
CA CYS A 205 -6.49 0.10 10.52
C CYS A 205 -7.02 -0.27 11.90
N ALA A 206 -7.58 -1.48 12.00
CA ALA A 206 -8.10 -2.00 13.25
C ALA A 206 -6.98 -2.56 14.14
N TYR A 207 -6.23 -1.67 14.80
CA TYR A 207 -5.29 -2.09 15.85
C TYR A 207 -6.06 -2.52 17.09
N ALA A 208 -5.87 -3.77 17.52
CA ALA A 208 -6.57 -4.30 18.68
C ALA A 208 -6.18 -3.62 19.99
N ASP A 209 -4.97 -3.05 20.08
CA ASP A 209 -4.35 -2.67 21.36
C ASP A 209 -3.85 -1.21 21.43
N VAL A 210 -4.10 -0.37 20.42
CA VAL A 210 -3.63 1.03 20.40
C VAL A 210 -4.70 1.97 20.97
N THR A 211 -4.61 2.27 22.26
CA THR A 211 -5.53 3.19 22.97
C THR A 211 -5.17 4.67 22.81
N SER A 212 -3.92 4.97 22.45
CA SER A 212 -3.43 6.33 22.15
C SER A 212 -2.54 6.37 20.91
N PHE A 213 -2.71 7.38 20.04
CA PHE A 213 -1.94 7.53 18.80
C PHE A 213 -1.83 9.01 18.38
N PRO A 214 -0.73 9.45 17.76
CA PRO A 214 0.54 8.74 17.52
C PRO A 214 1.48 8.77 18.73
N GLU A 215 2.39 7.80 18.81
CA GLU A 215 3.53 7.88 19.74
C GLU A 215 4.47 9.05 19.37
N ASP A 216 5.12 9.65 20.37
CA ASP A 216 6.02 10.77 20.16
C ASP A 216 7.19 10.37 19.25
N GLY A 217 7.38 11.10 18.15
CA GLY A 217 8.46 10.86 17.19
C GLY A 217 8.21 9.74 16.18
N LEU A 218 7.02 9.14 16.17
CA LEU A 218 6.62 8.14 15.17
C LEU A 218 6.48 8.74 13.76
N LEU A 219 5.88 9.93 13.66
CA LEU A 219 5.52 10.55 12.39
C LEU A 219 6.62 11.52 11.88
N PRO A 220 6.91 11.54 10.55
CA PRO A 220 7.90 12.46 9.99
C PRO A 220 7.38 13.89 9.88
N VAL A 221 8.25 14.86 10.12
CA VAL A 221 7.95 16.30 10.04
C VAL A 221 7.57 16.78 8.62
N SER A 222 7.84 15.98 7.59
CA SER A 222 7.50 16.25 6.20
C SER A 222 6.00 16.10 5.87
N LEU A 223 5.21 15.53 6.79
CA LEU A 223 3.78 15.29 6.55
C LEU A 223 3.02 16.60 6.36
N THR A 224 2.27 16.67 5.27
CA THR A 224 1.31 17.74 4.96
C THR A 224 -0.13 17.27 5.13
N SER A 225 -0.39 15.97 4.95
CA SER A 225 -1.72 15.36 5.07
C SER A 225 -1.66 14.07 5.89
N LEU A 226 -2.48 14.01 6.94
CA LEU A 226 -2.62 12.85 7.83
C LEU A 226 -4.08 12.44 7.94
N GLN A 227 -4.38 11.18 7.66
CA GLN A 227 -5.69 10.58 7.86
C GLN A 227 -5.57 9.36 8.77
N ILE A 228 -6.34 9.38 9.86
CA ILE A 228 -6.37 8.34 10.90
C ILE A 228 -7.82 7.89 11.02
N GLY A 229 -8.09 6.59 10.84
CA GLY A 229 -9.45 6.08 10.95
C GLY A 229 -9.56 4.62 11.34
N GLU A 230 -10.78 4.18 11.68
CA GLU A 230 -11.12 2.77 11.92
C GLU A 230 -10.29 2.08 13.03
N PHE A 231 -9.84 2.84 14.02
CA PHE A 231 -9.21 2.27 15.22
C PHE A 231 -10.30 1.81 16.20
N PRO A 232 -10.44 0.50 16.49
CA PRO A 232 -11.55 -0.03 17.28
C PRO A 232 -11.46 0.34 18.76
N VAL A 233 -10.27 0.67 19.27
CA VAL A 233 -10.03 0.96 20.70
C VAL A 233 -9.30 2.28 20.95
N LEU A 234 -9.11 3.13 19.94
CA LEU A 234 -8.44 4.41 20.13
C LEU A 234 -9.33 5.37 20.91
N GLU A 235 -8.97 5.62 22.17
CA GLU A 235 -9.71 6.49 23.08
C GLU A 235 -9.14 7.91 23.10
N ILE A 236 -7.82 8.04 22.91
CA ILE A 236 -7.10 9.31 23.03
C ILE A 236 -6.29 9.61 21.77
N LEU A 237 -6.51 10.78 21.16
CA LEU A 237 -5.60 11.29 20.15
C LEU A 237 -4.47 12.06 20.83
N ASN A 238 -3.22 11.62 20.63
CA ASN A 238 -2.06 12.22 21.26
C ASN A 238 -1.61 13.49 20.51
N LEU A 239 -1.91 14.66 21.07
CA LEU A 239 -1.52 15.94 20.47
C LEU A 239 -0.02 16.23 20.57
N SER A 240 0.70 15.74 21.60
CA SER A 240 2.15 15.94 21.69
C SER A 240 2.88 15.31 20.50
N GLY A 241 2.45 14.12 20.09
CA GLY A 241 2.99 13.41 18.93
C GLY A 241 2.72 14.12 17.58
N LEU A 242 1.76 15.05 17.54
CA LEU A 242 1.44 15.85 16.35
C LEU A 242 2.11 17.23 16.35
N GLN A 243 2.51 17.78 17.51
CA GLN A 243 3.04 19.14 17.63
C GLN A 243 4.27 19.41 16.76
N HIS A 244 5.09 18.39 16.53
CA HIS A 244 6.30 18.50 15.73
C HIS A 244 6.05 18.55 14.21
N LEU A 245 4.81 18.29 13.77
CA LEU A 245 4.44 18.26 12.35
C LEU A 245 4.19 19.68 11.82
N THR A 246 5.28 20.44 11.67
CA THR A 246 5.24 21.86 11.28
C THR A 246 4.76 22.13 9.86
N LEU A 247 4.58 21.09 9.05
CA LEU A 247 4.07 21.21 7.67
C LEU A 247 2.64 20.68 7.52
N LEU A 248 2.04 20.14 8.59
CA LEU A 248 0.72 19.52 8.53
C LEU A 248 -0.34 20.58 8.25
N THR A 249 -1.03 20.45 7.12
CA THR A 249 -2.12 21.32 6.70
C THR A 249 -3.47 20.63 6.80
N ASN A 250 -3.51 19.31 6.56
CA ASN A 250 -4.73 18.53 6.55
C ASN A 250 -4.67 17.40 7.58
N LEU A 251 -5.64 17.37 8.50
CA LEU A 251 -5.84 16.28 9.46
C LEU A 251 -7.27 15.76 9.35
N GLN A 252 -7.40 14.48 9.04
CA GLN A 252 -8.68 13.78 9.04
C GLN A 252 -8.69 12.66 10.08
N ILE A 253 -9.72 12.63 10.92
CA ILE A 253 -9.90 11.67 12.00
C ILE A 253 -11.26 11.01 11.84
N ASN A 254 -11.29 9.68 11.84
CA ASN A 254 -12.49 8.86 11.72
C ASN A 254 -12.48 7.67 12.69
N CYS A 255 -12.64 7.91 13.99
CA CYS A 255 -12.51 6.87 15.03
C CYS A 255 -13.70 6.89 16.00
N ASP A 256 -14.53 5.83 15.98
CA ASP A 256 -15.78 5.76 16.74
C ASP A 256 -15.60 5.87 18.26
N ARG A 257 -14.51 5.30 18.79
CA ARG A 257 -14.21 5.26 20.24
C ARG A 257 -13.39 6.43 20.76
N LEU A 258 -13.04 7.38 19.90
CA LEU A 258 -12.26 8.54 20.33
C LEU A 258 -13.07 9.36 21.35
N GLN A 259 -12.54 9.52 22.55
CA GLN A 259 -13.20 10.21 23.67
C GLN A 259 -12.54 11.56 23.96
N SER A 260 -11.23 11.67 23.80
CA SER A 260 -10.51 12.89 24.18
C SER A 260 -9.23 13.12 23.37
N PHE A 261 -8.63 14.28 23.59
CA PHE A 261 -7.32 14.66 23.09
C PHE A 261 -6.37 14.78 24.29
N SER A 262 -5.11 14.35 24.14
CA SER A 262 -4.11 14.53 25.20
C SER A 262 -3.74 16.01 25.40
N ASP A 263 -3.05 16.32 26.49
CA ASP A 263 -2.53 17.66 26.75
C ASP A 263 -1.55 18.09 25.64
N GLY A 264 -1.90 19.16 24.93
CA GLY A 264 -1.12 19.64 23.82
C GLY A 264 -1.86 20.61 22.91
N ARG A 265 -1.19 21.00 21.81
CA ARG A 265 -1.76 21.86 20.77
C ARG A 265 -1.66 21.19 19.41
N LEU A 266 -2.65 21.43 18.55
CA LEU A 266 -2.53 21.09 17.14
C LEU A 266 -1.47 22.00 16.47
N PRO A 267 -0.82 21.53 15.38
CA PRO A 267 0.09 22.37 14.60
C PRO A 267 -0.58 23.65 14.13
N SER A 268 0.09 24.79 14.27
CA SER A 268 -0.44 26.09 13.85
C SER A 268 -0.62 26.20 12.32
N THR A 269 0.00 25.31 11.56
CA THR A 269 -0.12 25.22 10.10
C THR A 269 -1.40 24.52 9.63
N LEU A 270 -2.16 23.92 10.55
CA LEU A 270 -3.34 23.14 10.21
C LEU A 270 -4.44 24.05 9.65
N SER A 271 -4.74 23.91 8.36
CA SER A 271 -5.77 24.67 7.65
C SER A 271 -7.08 23.90 7.52
N SER A 272 -7.02 22.57 7.54
CA SER A 272 -8.17 21.68 7.44
C SER A 272 -8.14 20.61 8.53
N LEU A 273 -9.19 20.60 9.36
CA LEU A 273 -9.45 19.54 10.34
C LEU A 273 -10.82 18.94 10.06
N ARG A 274 -10.86 17.64 9.76
CA ARG A 274 -12.08 16.87 9.60
C ARG A 274 -12.15 15.79 10.68
N ILE A 275 -13.21 15.82 11.47
CA ILE A 275 -13.55 14.76 12.42
C ILE A 275 -14.92 14.23 11.99
N SER A 276 -14.99 12.97 11.62
CA SER A 276 -16.22 12.27 11.20
C SER A 276 -16.30 10.93 11.90
N GLY A 277 -17.49 10.32 12.01
CA GLY A 277 -17.62 8.96 12.59
C GLY A 277 -16.95 8.79 13.96
N CYS A 278 -17.10 9.78 14.85
CA CYS A 278 -16.54 9.78 16.21
C CYS A 278 -17.68 9.89 17.23
N SER A 279 -18.54 8.87 17.28
CA SER A 279 -19.77 8.87 18.10
C SER A 279 -19.50 9.16 19.58
N SER A 280 -18.43 8.59 20.16
CA SER A 280 -18.07 8.78 21.57
C SER A 280 -17.68 10.23 21.90
N LEU A 281 -16.97 10.90 21.01
CA LEU A 281 -16.60 12.32 21.16
C LEU A 281 -17.84 13.22 21.05
N THR A 282 -18.74 12.91 20.11
CA THR A 282 -19.99 13.65 19.90
C THR A 282 -20.90 13.59 21.14
N ASP A 283 -21.02 12.41 21.77
CA ASP A 283 -21.80 12.23 22.99
C ASP A 283 -21.25 13.02 24.18
N LEU A 284 -19.91 13.11 24.30
CA LEU A 284 -19.25 13.92 25.34
C LEU A 284 -19.51 15.42 25.12
N CYS A 285 -19.38 15.91 23.88
CA CYS A 285 -19.66 17.31 23.55
C CYS A 285 -21.13 17.70 23.81
N GLN A 286 -22.07 16.76 23.70
CA GLN A 286 -23.50 17.01 23.99
C GLN A 286 -23.83 17.02 25.48
N LYS A 287 -23.13 16.20 26.29
CA LYS A 287 -23.34 16.11 27.75
C LYS A 287 -22.71 17.27 28.51
N ASP A 288 -21.71 17.93 27.94
CA ASP A 288 -20.88 18.92 28.62
C ASP A 288 -21.38 20.38 28.51
N GLN A 289 -22.70 20.61 28.53
CA GLN A 289 -23.30 21.97 28.62
C GLN A 289 -23.00 22.70 29.96
N GLY A 290 -21.95 22.33 30.70
CA GLY A 290 -21.71 22.86 32.05
C GLY A 290 -20.27 22.87 32.57
N LEU A 291 -19.32 22.15 31.96
CA LEU A 291 -17.91 22.24 32.33
C LEU A 291 -17.08 22.46 31.06
N LYS A 292 -16.14 23.40 31.12
CA LYS A 292 -15.26 23.72 30.00
C LYS A 292 -14.40 22.49 29.69
N MET A 293 -14.81 21.66 28.74
CA MET A 293 -13.84 20.95 27.91
C MET A 293 -12.86 22.02 27.40
N ASN A 294 -11.56 21.80 27.57
CA ASN A 294 -10.48 22.64 27.09
C ASN A 294 -10.43 22.64 25.54
N ILE A 295 -11.53 23.03 24.90
CA ILE A 295 -11.64 23.40 23.48
C ILE A 295 -10.99 24.80 23.30
N MET A 296 -9.87 25.05 23.98
CA MET A 296 -9.06 26.28 23.86
C MET A 296 -7.90 26.13 22.87
N ASN A 297 -7.76 24.98 22.19
CA ASN A 297 -6.67 24.72 21.26
C ASN A 297 -7.13 24.36 19.82
N PHE A 298 -8.39 24.62 19.46
CA PHE A 298 -8.75 24.62 18.04
C PHE A 298 -8.32 25.95 17.42
N PRO A 299 -7.52 25.95 16.34
CA PRO A 299 -7.39 27.14 15.51
C PRO A 299 -8.80 27.58 15.10
N THR A 300 -8.98 28.88 14.86
CA THR A 300 -10.24 29.51 14.40
C THR A 300 -10.71 29.02 13.01
N THR A 301 -10.29 27.85 12.55
CA THR A 301 -10.74 27.21 11.32
C THR A 301 -12.11 26.57 11.53
N PRO A 302 -13.05 26.73 10.58
CA PRO A 302 -14.40 26.22 10.73
C PRO A 302 -14.38 24.69 10.84
N LEU A 303 -14.77 24.18 11.99
CA LEU A 303 -15.06 22.77 12.22
C LEU A 303 -16.23 22.35 11.33
N LEU A 304 -15.94 21.73 10.20
CA LEU A 304 -16.94 21.00 9.41
C LEU A 304 -17.16 19.63 10.07
N VAL A 305 -17.88 19.63 11.19
CA VAL A 305 -18.51 18.41 11.72
C VAL A 305 -19.67 18.08 10.78
N ARG A 306 -19.46 17.15 9.85
CA ARG A 306 -20.56 16.58 9.06
C ARG A 306 -21.02 15.33 9.80
N ASN A 307 -22.24 15.41 10.33
CA ASN A 307 -23.00 14.27 10.85
C ASN A 307 -23.25 13.23 9.75
#